data_AF-S3C442-F1
#
_entry.id   AF-S3C442-F1
#
_cell.length_a   1.000
_cell.length_b   1.000
_cell.length_c   1.000
_cell.angle_alpha   90.00
_cell.angle_beta   90.00
_cell.angle_gamma   90.00
#
_symmetry.space_group_name_H-M   'P 1'
#
loop_
_entity.id
_entity.type
_entity.pdbx_description
1 polymer ?
#
loop_
_entity_poly.entity_id
_entity_poly.type
_entity_poly.pdbx_seq_one_letter_code
_entity_poly.pdbx_strand_id
1 'polypeptide(L)'
;MPPEWRRVCTGVELRLIAKGGYNVSYRLKYEDGTSVVMRVPIKGVFCEYLDTVRYEVATMKYVAANTTVSVPHIYKWGTAAENPLGLGPFIIMDYVEHHQRMSFAIGRRQGQI
;
A
#
# COMPACT_ATOMS: atom_id res chain seq x y z
N MET A 1 -5.52 7.28 21.28
CA MET A 1 -6.22 6.91 20.02
C MET A 1 -7.40 7.84 19.83
N PRO A 2 -7.62 8.37 18.62
CA PRO A 2 -8.74 9.24 18.35
C PRO A 2 -10.09 8.48 18.42
N PRO A 3 -11.21 9.11 18.85
CA PRO A 3 -12.48 8.44 19.14
C PRO A 3 -13.14 7.73 17.94
N GLU A 4 -12.89 8.19 16.72
CA GLU A 4 -13.44 7.65 15.48
C GLU A 4 -12.91 6.24 15.13
N TRP A 5 -11.79 5.83 15.72
CA TRP A 5 -11.18 4.51 15.56
C TRP A 5 -11.80 3.43 16.47
N ARG A 6 -12.86 3.77 17.23
CA ARG A 6 -13.59 2.81 18.09
C ARG A 6 -14.59 1.94 17.34
N ARG A 7 -14.82 2.16 16.04
CA ARG A 7 -15.55 1.18 15.24
C ARG A 7 -14.63 0.01 14.95
N VAL A 8 -14.91 -1.13 15.59
CA VAL A 8 -14.34 -2.41 15.20
C VAL A 8 -14.98 -2.77 13.86
N CYS A 9 -14.35 -2.38 12.76
CA CYS A 9 -14.73 -2.83 11.43
C CYS A 9 -14.02 -4.17 11.17
N THR A 10 -14.80 -5.24 11.03
CA THR A 10 -14.26 -6.58 10.76
C THR A 10 -13.77 -6.63 9.31
N GLY A 11 -12.53 -7.09 9.12
CA GLY A 11 -12.01 -7.37 7.79
C GLY A 11 -12.67 -8.63 7.24
N VAL A 12 -13.37 -8.52 6.11
CA VAL A 12 -14.10 -9.64 5.50
C VAL A 12 -13.33 -10.34 4.39
N GLU A 13 -12.40 -9.62 3.75
CA GLU A 13 -11.75 -10.13 2.55
C GLU A 13 -10.37 -9.51 2.37
N LEU A 14 -9.36 -10.38 2.27
CA LEU A 14 -7.99 -10.02 1.92
C LEU A 14 -7.64 -10.57 0.54
N ARG A 15 -7.28 -9.70 -0.41
CA ARG A 15 -6.86 -10.10 -1.76
C ARG A 15 -5.49 -9.56 -2.13
N LEU A 16 -4.69 -10.40 -2.78
CA LEU A 16 -3.50 -9.94 -3.51
C LEU A 16 -3.96 -9.16 -4.75
N ILE A 17 -3.68 -7.85 -4.80
CA ILE A 17 -4.11 -6.98 -5.91
C ILE A 17 -2.97 -6.64 -6.87
N ALA A 18 -1.71 -6.73 -6.44
CA ALA A 18 -0.55 -6.53 -7.30
C ALA A 18 0.67 -7.22 -6.71
N LYS A 19 1.48 -7.84 -7.59
CA LYS A 19 2.81 -8.34 -7.26
C LYS A 19 3.76 -7.88 -8.37
N GLY A 20 4.67 -6.98 -8.03
CA GLY A 20 5.79 -6.59 -8.89
C GLY A 20 7.08 -7.30 -8.47
N GLY A 21 8.20 -6.89 -9.05
CA GLY A 21 9.52 -7.39 -8.66
C GLY A 21 9.99 -6.90 -7.29
N TYR A 22 9.51 -5.75 -6.83
CA TYR A 22 9.98 -5.09 -5.60
C TYR A 22 8.91 -4.90 -4.54
N ASN A 23 7.62 -5.01 -4.88
CA ASN A 23 6.52 -4.72 -3.96
C ASN A 23 5.36 -5.67 -4.20
N VAL A 24 4.72 -6.08 -3.11
CA VAL A 24 3.43 -6.77 -3.08
C VAL A 24 2.40 -5.85 -2.43
N SER A 25 1.20 -5.81 -2.98
CA SER A 25 0.08 -5.07 -2.41
C SER A 25 -1.12 -5.97 -2.18
N TYR A 26 -1.62 -5.94 -0.95
CA TYR A 26 -2.85 -6.61 -0.52
C TYR A 26 -3.94 -5.57 -0.29
N ARG A 27 -5.15 -5.83 -0.78
CA ARG A 27 -6.35 -5.08 -0.43
C ARG A 27 -7.09 -5.81 0.69
N LEU A 28 -7.35 -5.13 1.79
CA LEU A 28 -8.27 -5.57 2.83
C LEU A 28 -9.56 -4.78 2.68
N LYS A 29 -10.68 -5.50 2.54
CA LYS A 29 -12.04 -4.95 2.52
C LYS A 29 -12.71 -5.19 3.87
N TYR A 30 -13.38 -4.17 4.38
CA TYR A 30 -14.15 -4.22 5.62
C TYR A 30 -15.66 -4.40 5.35
N GLU A 31 -16.41 -4.81 6.37
CA GLU A 31 -17.88 -4.99 6.31
C GLU A 31 -18.63 -3.72 5.87
N ASP A 32 -18.14 -2.55 6.29
CA ASP A 32 -18.74 -1.25 5.96
C ASP A 32 -18.50 -0.82 4.50
N GLY A 33 -17.84 -1.66 3.70
CA GLY A 33 -17.52 -1.40 2.31
C GLY A 33 -16.22 -0.61 2.10
N THR A 34 -15.60 -0.09 3.16
CA THR A 34 -14.31 0.59 3.05
C THR A 34 -13.18 -0.40 2.72
N SER A 35 -12.07 0.12 2.22
CA SER A 35 -10.92 -0.71 1.84
C SER A 35 -9.62 0.01 2.12
N VAL A 36 -8.64 -0.74 2.59
CA VAL A 36 -7.25 -0.29 2.75
C VAL A 36 -6.32 -1.17 1.93
N VAL A 37 -5.17 -0.61 1.58
CA VAL A 37 -4.07 -1.35 0.96
C VAL A 37 -2.93 -1.48 1.95
N MET A 38 -2.45 -2.71 2.12
CA MET A 38 -1.17 -2.98 2.73
C MET A 38 -0.15 -3.27 1.63
N ARG A 39 0.86 -2.40 1.52
CA ARG A 39 2.01 -2.56 0.63
C ARG A 39 3.21 -3.06 1.42
N VAL A 40 3.83 -4.12 0.93
CA VAL A 40 5.00 -4.76 1.52
C VAL A 40 6.10 -4.84 0.46
N PRO A 41 7.27 -4.22 0.70
CA PRO A 41 8.44 -4.42 -0.14
C PRO A 41 8.88 -5.89 -0.12
N ILE A 42 9.17 -6.44 -1.29
CA ILE A 42 9.78 -7.76 -1.42
C ILE A 42 11.27 -7.61 -1.14
N LYS A 43 11.80 -8.44 -0.24
CA LYS A 43 13.23 -8.53 0.02
C LYS A 43 13.93 -9.06 -1.24
N GLY A 44 14.54 -8.15 -2.02
CA GLY A 44 15.35 -8.48 -3.19
C GLY A 44 16.84 -8.55 -2.87
N VAL A 45 17.64 -9.02 -3.82
CA VAL A 45 19.11 -9.18 -3.72
C VAL A 45 19.84 -7.85 -3.48
N PHE A 46 19.22 -6.71 -3.80
CA PHE A 46 19.83 -5.38 -3.76
C PHE A 46 19.33 -4.45 -2.65
N CYS A 47 18.39 -4.87 -1.80
CA CYS A 47 17.74 -3.96 -0.84
C CYS A 47 17.97 -4.39 0.62
N GLU A 48 19.21 -4.24 1.07
CA GLU A 48 19.56 -4.09 2.49
C GLU A 48 19.29 -2.67 3.00
N TYR A 49 18.73 -1.77 2.18
CA TYR A 49 18.33 -0.45 2.63
C TYR A 49 17.05 -0.54 3.45
N LEU A 50 17.23 -0.58 4.76
CA LEU A 50 16.19 -0.52 5.81
C LEU A 50 15.30 0.73 5.70
N ASP A 51 15.70 1.75 4.92
CA ASP A 51 15.09 3.07 4.86
C ASP A 51 14.17 3.31 3.65
N THR A 52 14.01 2.37 2.71
CA THR A 52 13.25 2.62 1.47
C THR A 52 11.80 3.05 1.76
N VAL A 53 11.16 2.45 2.76
CA VAL A 53 9.80 2.84 3.19
C VAL A 53 9.75 4.24 3.79
N ARG A 54 10.81 4.68 4.49
CA ARG A 54 10.89 6.05 5.04
C ARG A 54 10.88 7.08 3.92
N TYR A 55 11.68 6.84 2.88
CA TYR A 55 11.72 7.70 1.70
C TYR A 55 10.41 7.69 0.91
N GLU A 56 9.78 6.53 0.73
CA GLU A 56 8.46 6.44 0.08
C GLU A 56 7.41 7.28 0.82
N VAL A 57 7.32 7.11 2.14
CA VAL A 57 6.37 7.85 2.99
C VAL A 57 6.67 9.34 3.00
N ALA A 58 7.94 9.73 3.14
CA ALA A 58 8.34 11.13 3.11
C ALA A 58 7.98 11.79 1.76
N THR A 59 8.21 11.09 0.65
CA THR A 59 7.86 11.57 -0.69
C THR A 59 6.35 11.73 -0.84
N MET A 60 5.55 10.75 -0.42
CA MET A 60 4.08 10.86 -0.49
C MET A 60 3.57 12.05 0.32
N LYS A 61 4.07 12.25 1.54
CA LYS A 61 3.73 13.42 2.37
C LYS A 61 4.14 14.74 1.71
N TYR A 62 5.33 14.78 1.10
CA TYR A 62 5.80 15.95 0.38
C TYR A 62 4.89 16.28 -0.82
N VAL A 63 4.54 15.29 -1.64
CA VAL A 63 3.64 15.47 -2.79
C VAL A 63 2.27 15.96 -2.34
N ALA A 64 1.71 15.38 -1.27
CA ALA A 64 0.43 15.80 -0.69
C ALA A 64 0.43 17.27 -0.23
N ALA A 65 1.55 17.73 0.32
CA ALA A 65 1.67 19.09 0.86
C ALA A 65 2.00 20.14 -0.19
N ASN A 66 2.68 19.77 -1.28
CA ASN A 66 3.26 20.72 -2.24
C ASN A 66 2.59 20.69 -3.62
N THR A 67 1.64 19.80 -3.85
CA THR A 67 0.98 19.67 -5.17
C THR A 67 -0.52 19.47 -5.02
N THR A 68 -1.26 19.65 -6.11
CA THR A 68 -2.70 19.33 -6.18
C THR A 68 -2.94 17.85 -6.53
N VAL A 69 -1.90 17.04 -6.70
CA VAL A 69 -2.02 15.62 -7.02
C VAL A 69 -2.50 14.91 -5.76
N SER A 70 -3.67 14.28 -5.83
CA SER A 70 -4.18 13.47 -4.73
C SER A 70 -3.34 12.20 -4.60
N VAL A 71 -2.83 11.97 -3.38
CA VAL A 71 -2.14 10.74 -3.02
C VAL A 71 -2.94 10.01 -1.94
N PRO A 72 -2.86 8.66 -1.86
CA PRO A 72 -3.51 7.89 -0.81
C PRO A 72 -3.11 8.37 0.59
N HIS A 73 -4.06 8.50 1.51
CA HIS A 73 -3.75 8.79 2.91
C HIS A 73 -3.03 7.60 3.54
N ILE A 74 -1.94 7.87 4.27
CA ILE A 74 -1.15 6.85 4.97
C ILE A 74 -1.64 6.75 6.40
N TYR A 75 -2.24 5.62 6.76
CA TYR A 75 -2.72 5.34 8.11
C TYR A 75 -1.60 4.91 9.05
N LYS A 76 -0.74 4.02 8.57
CA LYS A 76 0.38 3.47 9.35
C LYS A 76 1.47 2.99 8.41
N TRP A 77 2.71 3.10 8.84
CA TRP A 77 3.86 2.52 8.16
C TRP A 77 4.89 2.13 9.20
N GLY A 78 5.84 1.30 8.82
CA GLY A 78 6.93 0.89 9.69
C GLY A 78 8.07 0.23 8.92
N THR A 79 9.27 0.33 9.48
CA THR A 79 10.43 -0.45 9.06
C THR A 79 10.29 -1.92 9.46
N ALA A 80 11.23 -2.77 9.01
CA ALA A 80 11.22 -4.18 9.39
C ALA A 80 11.31 -4.39 10.91
N ALA A 81 12.09 -3.57 11.61
CA ALA A 81 12.27 -3.64 13.06
C ALA A 81 11.01 -3.17 13.83
N GLU A 82 10.21 -2.29 13.24
CA GLU A 82 8.99 -1.76 13.84
C GLU A 82 7.75 -2.63 13.54
N ASN A 83 7.90 -3.66 12.70
CA ASN A 83 6.83 -4.59 12.39
C ASN A 83 6.79 -5.73 13.44
N PRO A 84 5.77 -5.77 14.33
CA PRO A 84 5.70 -6.76 15.40
C PRO A 84 5.55 -8.21 14.88
N LEU A 85 5.15 -8.39 13.63
CA LEU A 85 4.98 -9.70 13.00
C LEU A 85 6.25 -10.18 12.29
N GLY A 86 7.31 -9.38 12.24
CA GLY A 86 8.56 -9.74 11.56
C GLY A 86 8.44 -9.91 10.05
N LEU A 87 7.35 -9.44 9.43
CA LEU A 87 7.06 -9.59 7.99
C LEU A 87 7.86 -8.62 7.10
N GLY A 88 8.74 -7.82 7.69
CA GLY A 88 9.48 -6.77 7.00
C GLY A 88 8.77 -5.41 7.04
N PRO A 89 9.26 -4.42 6.29
CA PRO A 89 8.72 -3.07 6.30
C PRO A 89 7.35 -3.04 5.60
N PHE A 90 6.51 -2.05 5.91
CA PHE A 90 5.15 -1.98 5.38
C PHE A 90 4.58 -0.55 5.34
N ILE A 91 3.58 -0.36 4.49
CA ILE A 91 2.74 0.85 4.43
C ILE A 91 1.28 0.42 4.35
N ILE A 92 0.44 0.95 5.23
CA ILE A 92 -1.02 0.83 5.22
C ILE A 92 -1.59 2.19 4.82
N MET A 93 -2.36 2.21 3.74
CA MET A 93 -2.90 3.43 3.14
C MET A 93 -4.27 3.19 2.51
N ASP A 94 -4.90 4.25 2.02
CA ASP A 94 -6.16 4.15 1.28
C ASP A 94 -6.07 3.18 0.09
N TYR A 95 -7.15 2.45 -0.15
CA TYR A 95 -7.41 1.87 -1.45
C TYR A 95 -8.03 2.93 -2.36
N VAL A 96 -7.36 3.24 -3.47
CA VAL A 96 -7.91 4.13 -4.50
C VAL A 96 -8.77 3.31 -5.46
N GLU A 97 -10.07 3.58 -5.48
CA GLU A 97 -10.98 2.97 -6.44
C GLU A 97 -10.63 3.44 -7.85
N HIS A 98 -10.56 2.50 -8.79
CA HIS A 98 -10.10 2.78 -10.15
C HIS A 98 -10.76 1.83 -11.15
N HIS A 99 -11.05 2.35 -12.34
CA HIS A 99 -11.61 1.55 -13.43
C HIS A 99 -10.63 0.50 -13.97
N GLN A 100 -9.34 0.87 -14.10
CA GLN A 100 -8.30 -0.01 -14.60
C GLN A 100 -6.91 0.36 -14.08
N ARG A 101 -6.02 -0.63 -14.01
CA ARG A 101 -4.61 -0.44 -13.65
C ARG A 101 -3.80 -0.10 -14.89
N MET A 102 -2.81 0.78 -14.75
CA MET A 102 -1.91 1.16 -15.85
C MET A 102 -1.16 -0.04 -16.44
N SER A 103 -0.65 -0.95 -15.60
CA SER A 103 0.04 -2.17 -16.07
C SER A 103 -0.85 -3.02 -16.98
N PHE A 104 -2.14 -3.11 -16.66
CA PHE A 104 -3.11 -3.83 -17.48
C PHE A 104 -3.44 -3.08 -18.78
N ALA A 105 -3.61 -1.75 -18.71
CA ALA A 105 -3.90 -0.92 -19.88
C ALA A 105 -2.76 -0.94 -20.91
N ILE A 106 -1.50 -0.89 -20.44
CA ILE A 106 -0.31 -0.96 -21.31
C ILE A 106 -0.15 -2.37 -21.89
N GLY A 107 -0.34 -3.41 -21.08
CA GLY A 107 -0.25 -4.81 -21.53
C GLY A 107 -1.22 -5.15 -22.67
N ARG A 108 -2.41 -4.52 -22.72
CA ARG A 108 -3.39 -4.73 -23.81
C ARG A 108 -2.90 -4.32 -25.20
N ARG A 109 -1.86 -3.48 -25.34
CA ARG A 109 -1.30 -3.10 -26.65
C ARG A 109 -0.33 -4.12 -27.23
N GLN A 110 0.14 -5.07 -26.42
CA GLN A 110 0.96 -6.19 -26.87
C GLN A 110 0.17 -7.46 -26.57
N GLY A 111 -0.49 -8.01 -27.59
CA GLY A 111 -1.39 -9.15 -27.42
C GLY A 111 -0.68 -10.37 -26.83
N GLN A 112 -0.73 -10.53 -25.50
CA GLN A 112 -0.28 -11.74 -24.84
C GLN A 112 -1.11 -12.00 -23.58
N ILE A 113 -1.89 -13.08 -23.65
CA ILE A 113 -2.39 -13.90 -22.54
C ILE A 113 -1.45 -15.10 -22.47
#